data_AF-A0A7Y0SMA1-F1
#
_entry.id   AF-A0A7Y0SMA1-F1
#
_cell.length_a   1.000
_cell.length_b   1.000
_cell.length_c   1.000
_cell.angle_alpha   90.00
_cell.angle_beta   90.00
_cell.angle_gamma   90.00
#
_symmetry.space_group_name_H-M   'P 1'
#
loop_
_entity.id
_entity.type
_entity.pdbx_description
1 polymer ?
#
loop_
_entity_poly.entity_id
_entity_poly.type
_entity_poly.pdbx_seq_one_letter_code
_entity_poly.pdbx_strand_id
1 'polypeptide(L)' 'NSPDAMRKAKTLCHQCHQNPIDQQLIHYTSKLIADIRVSPQGQDGLQAFLEKRSPSWVTKSQDK' A
#
# COMPACT_ATOMS: atom_id res chain seq x y z
N ASN A 1 -8.97 2.99 -0.77
CA ASN A 1 -7.50 2.87 -0.62
C ASN A 1 -7.12 3.06 0.83
N SER A 2 -6.23 2.22 1.38
CA SER A 2 -5.75 2.43 2.74
C SER A 2 -4.85 3.68 2.80
N PRO A 3 -4.87 4.45 3.91
CA PRO A 3 -4.05 5.65 4.03
C PRO A 3 -2.55 5.38 3.87
N ASP A 4 -2.06 4.26 4.38
CA ASP A 4 -0.64 3.92 4.29
C ASP A 4 -0.22 3.50 2.88
N ALA A 5 -1.05 2.73 2.19
CA ALA A 5 -0.80 2.38 0.79
C ALA A 5 -0.70 3.64 -0.08
N MET A 6 -1.53 4.66 0.18
CA MET A 6 -1.47 5.90 -0.59
C MET A 6 -0.22 6.73 -0.33
N ARG A 7 0.24 6.81 0.91
CA ARG A 7 1.52 7.47 1.22
C ARG A 7 2.67 6.75 0.51
N LYS A 8 2.76 5.42 0.67
CA LYS A 8 3.84 4.61 0.09
C LYS A 8 3.84 4.66 -1.43
N ALA A 9 2.67 4.65 -2.08
CA ALA A 9 2.57 4.82 -3.52
C ALA A 9 3.11 6.18 -4.00
N LYS A 10 2.78 7.28 -3.32
CA LYS A 10 3.32 8.61 -3.65
C LYS A 10 4.84 8.65 -3.47
N THR A 11 5.35 8.14 -2.35
CA THR A 11 6.79 8.04 -2.11
C THR A 11 7.49 7.21 -3.18
N LEU A 12 6.89 6.07 -3.57
CA LEU A 12 7.43 5.22 -4.63
C LEU A 12 7.50 5.97 -5.97
N CYS A 13 6.45 6.71 -6.36
CA CYS A 13 6.48 7.51 -7.60
C CYS A 13 7.63 8.52 -7.59
N HIS A 14 7.85 9.22 -6.48
CA HIS A 14 8.98 10.14 -6.34
C HIS A 14 10.33 9.42 -6.44
N GLN A 15 10.49 8.28 -5.76
CA GLN A 15 11.71 7.47 -5.84
C GLN A 15 12.01 7.01 -7.26
N CYS A 16 11.01 6.50 -7.99
CA CYS A 16 11.20 6.08 -9.38
C CYS A 16 11.49 7.25 -10.33
N HIS A 17 10.98 8.45 -10.05
CA HIS A 17 11.25 9.63 -10.87
C HIS A 17 12.66 10.19 -10.64
N GLN A 18 13.16 10.11 -9.41
CA GLN A 18 14.44 10.72 -9.01
C GLN A 18 15.65 9.81 -9.21
N ASN A 19 15.45 8.53 -9.52
CA ASN A 19 16.52 7.55 -9.62
C ASN A 19 16.49 6.83 -10.98
N PRO A 20 17.65 6.42 -11.53
CA PRO A 20 17.68 5.55 -12.69
C PRO A 20 17.05 4.19 -12.38
N ILE A 21 16.55 3.52 -13.42
CA ILE A 21 16.04 2.16 -13.29
C ILE A 21 17.23 1.20 -13.29
N ASP A 22 17.70 0.86 -12.10
CA ASP A 22 18.83 -0.04 -11.87
C ASP A 22 18.47 -1.17 -10.89
N GLN A 23 19.47 -2.02 -10.59
CA GLN A 23 19.28 -3.14 -9.66
C GLN A 23 18.89 -2.68 -8.25
N GLN A 24 19.40 -1.53 -7.79
CA GLN A 24 19.06 -1.01 -6.48
C GLN A 24 17.58 -0.61 -6.42
N LEU A 25 17.06 0.08 -7.44
CA LEU A 25 15.65 0.43 -7.52
C LEU A 25 14.75 -0.82 -7.62
N ILE A 26 15.16 -1.83 -8.39
CA ILE A 26 14.45 -3.11 -8.49
C ILE A 26 14.38 -3.81 -7.13
N HIS A 27 15.50 -3.90 -6.39
CA HIS A 27 15.52 -4.50 -5.06
C HIS A 27 14.67 -3.71 -4.07
N TYR A 28 14.75 -2.37 -4.10
CA TYR A 28 13.94 -1.50 -3.25
C TYR A 28 12.45 -1.70 -3.46
N THR A 29 11.98 -1.64 -4.72
CA THR A 29 10.56 -1.80 -5.05
C THR A 29 10.03 -3.20 -4.70
N SER A 30 10.85 -4.23 -4.93
CA SER A 30 10.55 -5.62 -4.54
C SER A 30 10.42 -5.78 -3.02
N LYS A 31 11.33 -5.19 -2.25
CA LYS A 31 11.24 -5.18 -0.77
C LYS A 31 10.02 -4.39 -0.30
N LEU A 32 9.76 -3.23 -0.90
CA LEU A 32 8.65 -2.36 -0.53
C LEU A 32 7.30 -3.09 -0.65
N ILE A 33 7.06 -3.82 -1.74
CA ILE A 33 5.80 -4.57 -1.89
C ILE A 33 5.70 -5.74 -0.91
N ALA A 34 6.81 -6.43 -0.62
CA ALA A 34 6.84 -7.49 0.39
C ALA A 34 6.46 -6.94 1.77
N ASP A 35 7.07 -5.83 2.18
CA ASP A 35 6.81 -5.16 3.45
C ASP A 35 5.36 -4.63 3.54
N ILE A 36 4.82 -4.08 2.44
CA ILE A 36 3.41 -3.63 2.38
C ILE A 36 2.45 -4.80 2.57
N ARG A 37 2.70 -5.95 1.92
CA ARG A 37 1.81 -7.11 1.98
C ARG A 37 1.69 -7.69 3.39
N VAL A 38 2.75 -7.64 4.19
CA VAL A 38 2.73 -8.13 5.59
C VAL A 38 2.36 -7.06 6.62
N SER A 39 2.15 -5.81 6.20
CA SER A 39 1.72 -4.73 7.09
C SER A 39 0.27 -4.93 7.60
N PRO A 40 -0.11 -4.34 8.74
CA PRO A 40 -1.48 -4.44 9.26
C PRO A 40 -2.56 -4.01 8.25
N GLN A 41 -2.37 -2.88 7.55
CA GLN A 41 -3.32 -2.44 6.53
C GLN A 41 -3.29 -3.31 5.27
N GLY A 42 -2.13 -3.89 4.93
CA GLY A 42 -2.02 -4.84 3.80
C GLY A 42 -2.79 -6.13 4.07
N GLN A 43 -2.60 -6.70 5.27
CA GLN A 43 -3.29 -7.91 5.72
C GLN A 43 -4.79 -7.70 5.85
N ASP A 44 -5.23 -6.64 6.55
CA ASP A 44 -6.65 -6.34 6.71
C ASP A 44 -7.31 -6.01 5.37
N GLY A 45 -6.62 -5.34 4.45
CA GLY A 45 -7.12 -5.09 3.09
C GLY A 45 -7.35 -6.35 2.29
N LEU A 46 -6.37 -7.25 2.30
CA LEU A 46 -6.46 -8.53 1.61
C LEU A 46 -7.59 -9.38 2.19
N GLN A 47 -7.65 -9.49 3.52
CA GLN A 47 -8.69 -10.23 4.22
C GLN A 47 -10.08 -9.62 3.94
N ALA A 48 -10.22 -8.30 4.03
CA ALA A 48 -11.48 -7.61 3.75
C ALA A 48 -11.97 -7.85 2.32
N PHE A 49 -11.05 -7.85 1.34
CA PHE A 49 -11.36 -8.17 -0.05
C PHE A 49 -11.87 -9.61 -0.20
N LEU A 50 -11.16 -10.58 0.39
CA LEU A 50 -11.53 -12.00 0.32
C LEU A 50 -12.86 -12.30 1.03
N GLU A 51 -13.10 -11.65 2.17
CA GLU A 51 -14.31 -11.81 2.99
C GLU A 51 -15.47 -10.92 2.52
N LYS A 52 -15.28 -10.10 1.49
CA LYS A 52 -16.27 -9.12 0.99
C LYS A 52 -16.82 -8.18 2.07
N ARG A 53 -15.97 -7.80 3.03
CA ARG A 53 -16.29 -6.82 4.07
C ARG A 53 -15.55 -5.51 3.82
N SER A 54 -15.95 -4.46 4.53
CA SER A 54 -15.15 -3.23 4.58
C SER A 54 -13.89 -3.45 5.42
N PRO A 55 -12.72 -2.95 4.99
CA PRO A 55 -11.52 -2.94 5.82
C PRO A 55 -11.64 -1.93 6.97
N SER A 56 -10.90 -2.15 8.04
CA SER A 56 -11.00 -1.43 9.32
C SER A 56 -10.81 0.09 9.23
N TRP A 57 -10.03 0.56 8.25
CA TRP A 57 -9.77 2.00 8.06
C TRP A 57 -10.93 2.75 7.36
N VAL A 58 -11.95 2.04 6.88
CA VAL A 58 -13.17 2.68 6.37
C VAL A 58 -14.08 2.91 7.58
N THR A 59 -13.87 4.02 8.28
CA THR A 59 -14.90 4.56 9.17
C THR A 59 -16.09 4.96 8.31
N LYS A 60 -17.26 4.38 8.56
CA LYS A 60 -18.52 4.86 8.00
C LYS A 60 -18.69 6.33 8.44
N SER A 61 -18.27 7.27 7.60
CA SER A 61 -18.87 8.60 7.64
C SER A 61 -20.35 8.34 7.38
N GLN A 62 -21.16 8.52 8.42
CA GLN A 62 -22.61 8.41 8.34
C GLN A 62 -23.10 9.13 7.09
N ASP A 63 -23.96 8.44 6.34
CA ASP A 63 -24.80 9.05 5.33
C ASP A 63 -25.34 10.40 5.87
N LYS A 64 -25.09 11.46 5.12
CA LYS A 64 -25.82 12.71 5.21
C LYS A 64 -26.39 13.01 3.84
#